data_AF-A0A3Q7YD04-F1
#
_entry.id   AF-A0A3Q7YD04-F1
#
_cell.length_a   1.000
_cell.length_b   1.000
_cell.length_c   1.000
_cell.angle_alpha   90.00
_cell.angle_beta   90.00
_cell.angle_gamma   90.00
#
_symmetry.space_group_name_H-M   'P 1'
#
loop_
_entity.id
_entity.type
_entity.pdbx_description
1 polymer ?
#
loop_
_entity_poly.entity_id
_entity_poly.type
_entity_poly.pdbx_seq_one_letter_code
_entity_poly.pdbx_strand_id
1 'polypeptide(L)'
;MLKPATPITARWITKHSMIPADHPVTPPAAMPAEENTEPQEPQHHPPHSSQLSNEDRISRLETMMEQVMIDQRDGHARLELGMTNLYRAFASSQQTPGGMFYADLFTPHHYTGDHSGTGEPLLNGVAPGAQLISCKIGDSRLGSMETGTGLIWALIAAVEHKCDLINMSYGEATLLPDYGRFVDLVNEVVNKHRLIFVSSAGNSGPGLSTVGAPGGTSSSIIGVGAYVSPAMAAGAHCVVEPPSEGLEYTWSSRGPTADGDLGVCISAPGGAVAPVPTWTLQRRMLMNGTSMASPSACGGIALLISAMKAEGIPVSPYSVRKALENTSVPIGDLPEDKLSTGQGLMQVDKAFEYIQKCQNFPCVQYQINIQQSGKTNPSSRGIYLREPSACRQTTEWVVQVNPKFHEDASNFEEKIPFEECLELYSTEKTVVKTPDYLLLTHNGRTFKLVYFSSPFCFHVYIMPHYAVSADRDKLPSGKQILALTLTYKVKLEDGAQIKPHIPLLNDRIYDTKFESQFYMISNSNKRVYSRGDAYPSSSKLPKGEYNLQLYLRHDNVQILEKMRHLVLFIERNLEDKVVYCFNFMSFSNGQLLLKSTLV
;
A
#
# COMPACT_ATOMS: atom_id res chain seq x y z
N MET A 1 1.07 -32.18 37.50
CA MET A 1 2.29 -31.50 37.99
C MET A 1 3.40 -31.72 36.99
N LEU A 2 3.93 -30.67 36.39
CA LEU A 2 5.23 -30.59 35.71
C LEU A 2 5.63 -29.11 35.77
N LYS A 3 6.93 -28.80 35.90
CA LYS A 3 7.37 -27.42 36.23
C LYS A 3 7.32 -26.49 35.01
N PRO A 4 6.98 -25.20 35.17
CA PRO A 4 7.32 -24.20 34.17
C PRO A 4 8.85 -24.07 34.07
N ALA A 5 9.37 -23.88 32.86
CA ALA A 5 10.74 -23.43 32.67
C ALA A 5 10.80 -21.91 32.87
N THR A 6 11.70 -21.43 33.73
CA THR A 6 11.91 -20.00 33.95
C THR A 6 12.55 -19.35 32.72
N PRO A 7 12.09 -18.16 32.28
CA PRO A 7 12.76 -17.44 31.21
C PRO A 7 14.16 -16.99 31.66
N ILE A 8 15.17 -17.28 30.84
CA ILE A 8 16.52 -16.73 31.02
C ILE A 8 16.56 -15.38 30.31
N THR A 9 16.57 -14.29 31.08
CA THR A 9 16.69 -12.92 30.56
C THR A 9 18.08 -12.66 29.98
N ALA A 10 18.15 -12.52 28.66
CA ALA A 10 19.33 -11.97 27.99
C ALA A 10 19.30 -10.43 28.09
N ARG A 11 20.13 -9.86 28.96
CA ARG A 11 20.40 -8.41 28.97
C ARG A 11 21.33 -8.03 27.80
N TRP A 12 21.23 -6.77 27.40
CA TRP A 12 22.12 -6.06 26.48
C TRP A 12 23.59 -6.51 26.54
N ILE A 13 24.16 -6.89 25.39
CA ILE A 13 25.62 -6.95 25.21
C ILE A 13 26.04 -5.68 24.46
N THR A 14 26.49 -4.69 25.23
CA THR A 14 27.06 -3.45 24.68
C THR A 14 28.37 -3.76 23.97
N LYS A 15 28.51 -3.38 22.70
CA LYS A 15 29.80 -3.53 22.00
C LYS A 15 30.77 -2.44 22.46
N HIS A 16 31.75 -2.80 23.28
CA HIS A 16 32.84 -1.90 23.65
C HIS A 16 33.62 -1.46 22.40
N SER A 17 33.77 -0.15 22.22
CA SER A 17 34.93 0.45 21.58
C SER A 17 35.68 1.27 22.63
N MET A 18 36.99 1.02 22.78
CA MET A 18 37.82 1.82 23.67
C MET A 18 38.28 3.07 22.92
N ILE A 19 37.81 4.23 23.37
CA ILE A 19 38.39 5.53 23.02
C ILE A 19 39.26 5.95 24.22
N PRO A 20 40.55 6.26 24.04
CA PRO A 20 41.37 6.81 25.13
C PRO A 20 40.77 8.12 25.64
N ALA A 21 40.69 8.27 26.97
CA ALA A 21 40.27 9.52 27.57
C ALA A 21 41.39 10.56 27.48
N ASP A 22 41.03 11.82 27.23
CA ASP A 22 41.89 12.96 27.53
C ASP A 22 41.05 14.13 28.08
N HIS A 23 41.71 15.07 28.76
CA HIS A 23 41.09 15.86 29.83
C HIS A 23 40.24 17.08 29.38
N PRO A 24 39.25 17.50 30.20
CA PRO A 24 38.35 18.60 29.86
C PRO A 24 39.01 19.97 29.96
N VAL A 25 38.65 20.87 29.02
CA VAL A 25 39.01 22.30 29.06
C VAL A 25 37.79 23.12 29.43
N THR A 26 37.93 23.97 30.45
CA THR A 26 36.87 24.78 31.05
C THR A 26 36.56 26.04 30.22
N PRO A 27 35.29 26.46 30.06
CA PRO A 27 34.96 27.72 29.40
C PRO A 27 35.32 28.95 30.27
N PRO A 28 35.77 30.08 29.68
CA PRO A 28 35.92 31.36 30.38
C PRO A 28 34.55 32.03 30.62
N ALA A 29 34.49 32.86 31.66
CA ALA A 29 33.24 33.45 32.16
C ALA A 29 32.88 34.83 31.55
N ALA A 30 31.63 35.25 31.73
CA ALA A 30 31.11 36.57 31.34
C ALA A 30 31.21 37.60 32.49
N MET A 31 31.28 38.90 32.14
CA MET A 31 30.91 40.09 32.93
C MET A 31 31.25 41.37 32.14
N PRO A 32 30.65 42.55 32.41
CA PRO A 32 29.32 42.83 32.97
C PRO A 32 28.52 43.82 32.06
N ALA A 33 27.48 44.47 32.59
CA ALA A 33 26.52 45.31 31.86
C ALA A 33 26.85 46.82 31.82
N GLU A 34 26.12 47.56 30.98
CA GLU A 34 25.90 49.01 31.09
C GLU A 34 24.42 49.36 30.71
N GLU A 35 24.00 50.61 30.85
CA GLU A 35 22.64 50.97 31.32
C GLU A 35 21.68 51.69 30.33
N ASN A 36 20.37 51.59 30.65
CA ASN A 36 19.29 52.58 30.47
C ASN A 36 18.98 53.19 29.07
N THR A 37 17.79 52.89 28.51
CA THR A 37 16.62 53.83 28.52
C THR A 37 15.34 53.25 27.88
N GLU A 38 14.19 53.70 28.39
CA GLU A 38 12.81 53.52 27.90
C GLU A 38 12.10 54.90 27.96
N PRO A 39 10.87 55.08 27.41
CA PRO A 39 10.27 54.48 26.21
C PRO A 39 9.58 55.54 25.30
N GLN A 40 9.46 55.29 23.98
CA GLN A 40 8.49 56.02 23.14
C GLN A 40 7.87 55.17 22.01
N GLU A 41 6.55 55.26 21.91
CA GLU A 41 5.67 54.80 20.83
C GLU A 41 4.58 55.90 20.62
N PRO A 42 3.77 55.91 19.55
CA PRO A 42 3.84 55.11 18.32
C PRO A 42 3.71 55.94 17.01
N GLN A 43 3.93 55.28 15.86
CA GLN A 43 3.13 55.57 14.66
C GLN A 43 3.17 54.45 13.61
N HIS A 44 2.02 54.13 13.02
CA HIS A 44 1.85 53.06 12.04
C HIS A 44 2.32 53.45 10.63
N HIS A 45 3.05 52.55 9.97
CA HIS A 45 2.82 52.20 8.55
C HIS A 45 3.29 50.75 8.29
N PRO A 46 2.61 49.96 7.42
CA PRO A 46 2.89 48.54 7.25
C PRO A 46 3.95 48.24 6.17
N PRO A 47 4.94 47.36 6.44
CA PRO A 47 5.82 46.78 5.43
C PRO A 47 5.31 45.42 4.90
N HIS A 48 5.89 45.01 3.77
CA HIS A 48 5.50 43.84 2.98
C HIS A 48 5.65 42.47 3.69
N SER A 49 4.93 41.48 3.18
CA SER A 49 5.05 40.05 3.57
C SER A 49 6.50 39.55 3.45
N SER A 50 7.14 39.30 4.59
CA SER A 50 8.42 38.64 4.67
C SER A 50 8.32 37.16 4.28
N GLN A 51 9.34 36.64 3.62
CA GLN A 51 9.58 35.19 3.60
C GLN A 51 10.13 34.81 4.98
N LEU A 52 9.54 33.80 5.62
CA LEU A 52 10.06 33.21 6.86
C LEU A 52 11.51 32.74 6.63
N SER A 53 12.38 32.98 7.60
CA SER A 53 13.77 32.52 7.52
C SER A 53 13.83 30.98 7.57
N ASN A 54 14.97 30.40 7.20
CA ASN A 54 15.17 28.97 7.37
C ASN A 54 15.25 28.57 8.86
N GLU A 55 15.70 29.47 9.74
CA GLU A 55 15.72 29.26 11.19
C GLU A 55 14.30 29.22 11.78
N ASP A 56 13.40 30.13 11.36
CA ASP A 56 11.96 30.09 11.73
C ASP A 56 11.29 28.79 11.29
N ARG A 57 11.73 28.23 10.15
CA ARG A 57 11.19 26.98 9.59
C ARG A 57 11.71 25.75 10.33
N ILE A 58 13.00 25.74 10.68
CA ILE A 58 13.61 24.68 11.49
C ILE A 58 12.99 24.68 12.88
N SER A 59 12.95 25.83 13.57
CA SER A 59 12.35 25.95 14.91
C SER A 59 10.87 25.53 14.95
N ARG A 60 10.09 25.81 13.89
CA ARG A 60 8.71 25.29 13.77
C ARG A 60 8.63 23.78 13.53
N LEU A 61 9.56 23.21 12.76
CA LEU A 61 9.64 21.75 12.59
C LEU A 61 10.06 21.06 13.89
N GLU A 62 11.05 21.60 14.59
CA GLU A 62 11.46 21.15 15.94
C GLU A 62 10.28 21.21 16.91
N THR A 63 9.55 22.32 16.97
CA THR A 63 8.35 22.47 17.83
C THR A 63 7.26 21.44 17.47
N MET A 64 6.99 21.22 16.18
CA MET A 64 6.01 20.23 15.74
C MET A 64 6.45 18.79 16.03
N MET A 65 7.75 18.51 15.94
CA MET A 65 8.33 17.21 16.30
C MET A 65 8.36 17.01 17.81
N GLU A 66 8.59 18.05 18.62
CA GLU A 66 8.42 18.00 20.08
C GLU A 66 6.96 17.72 20.46
N GLN A 67 5.99 18.33 19.79
CA GLN A 67 4.56 18.03 20.00
C GLN A 67 4.27 16.52 19.80
N VAL A 68 4.75 15.95 18.68
CA VAL A 68 4.61 14.51 18.35
C VAL A 68 5.45 13.60 19.29
N MET A 69 6.57 14.09 19.83
CA MET A 69 7.39 13.39 20.82
C MET A 69 6.72 13.36 22.20
N ILE A 70 6.06 14.44 22.62
CA ILE A 70 5.35 14.52 23.90
C ILE A 70 4.18 13.52 23.91
N ASP A 71 3.36 13.51 22.86
CA ASP A 71 2.23 12.58 22.70
C ASP A 71 2.63 11.09 22.57
N GLN A 72 3.93 10.79 22.38
CA GLN A 72 4.48 9.42 22.36
C GLN A 72 5.33 9.04 23.59
N ARG A 73 5.78 10.01 24.40
CA ARG A 73 6.62 9.76 25.59
C ARG A 73 5.79 9.52 26.84
N ASP A 74 4.68 10.23 26.99
CA ASP A 74 3.74 9.96 28.09
C ASP A 74 2.87 8.74 27.76
N GLY A 75 3.03 7.66 28.53
CA GLY A 75 2.28 6.40 28.39
C GLY A 75 0.78 6.49 28.71
N HIS A 76 0.20 7.68 28.67
CA HIS A 76 -1.23 7.95 28.83
C HIS A 76 -1.74 8.63 27.56
N ALA A 77 -2.48 7.86 26.75
CA ALA A 77 -2.92 8.29 25.43
C ALA A 77 -3.64 9.65 25.43
N ARG A 78 -3.01 10.64 24.78
CA ARG A 78 -3.59 11.98 24.54
C ARG A 78 -3.58 12.44 23.09
N LEU A 79 -3.34 11.50 22.17
CA LEU A 79 -3.82 11.56 20.77
C LEU A 79 -5.36 11.45 20.70
N GLU A 80 -6.06 12.32 21.43
CA GLU A 80 -7.50 12.54 21.35
C GLU A 80 -7.78 13.84 20.59
N LEU A 81 -8.66 13.76 19.59
CA LEU A 81 -9.22 14.91 18.86
C LEU A 81 -8.14 15.83 18.25
N GLY A 82 -7.72 15.62 17.00
CA GLY A 82 -8.31 14.74 15.98
C GLY A 82 -7.75 15.03 14.59
N MET A 83 -8.62 14.99 13.57
CA MET A 83 -8.29 15.08 12.15
C MET A 83 -9.50 15.65 11.38
N THR A 84 -9.41 16.77 10.64
CA THR A 84 -10.56 17.33 9.90
C THR A 84 -10.15 18.19 8.68
N ASN A 85 -10.95 18.07 7.61
CA ASN A 85 -10.90 18.69 6.27
C ASN A 85 -9.91 18.03 5.28
N LEU A 86 -10.22 17.85 3.99
CA LEU A 86 -11.09 18.69 3.11
C LEU A 86 -11.73 17.92 1.91
N TYR A 87 -12.94 17.38 2.05
CA TYR A 87 -13.66 16.63 0.99
C TYR A 87 -14.37 17.49 -0.10
N ARG A 88 -13.64 18.30 -0.90
CA ARG A 88 -14.30 19.14 -1.94
C ARG A 88 -14.62 18.42 -3.27
N ALA A 89 -13.86 17.40 -3.67
CA ALA A 89 -14.13 16.66 -4.92
C ALA A 89 -15.38 15.75 -4.84
N PHE A 90 -15.77 15.34 -3.63
CA PHE A 90 -16.91 14.44 -3.35
C PHE A 90 -18.27 14.97 -3.83
N ALA A 91 -18.42 16.30 -3.92
CA ALA A 91 -19.60 16.96 -4.43
C ALA A 91 -19.92 16.64 -5.92
N SER A 92 -19.01 15.95 -6.63
CA SER A 92 -19.15 15.61 -8.05
C SER A 92 -19.54 14.16 -8.37
N SER A 93 -19.63 13.25 -7.39
CA SER A 93 -19.78 11.81 -7.66
C SER A 93 -20.95 11.09 -6.96
N GLN A 94 -21.55 11.70 -5.93
CA GLN A 94 -22.51 11.01 -5.05
C GLN A 94 -23.94 10.96 -5.60
N GLN A 95 -24.10 10.28 -6.74
CA GLN A 95 -25.27 9.43 -6.98
C GLN A 95 -24.94 7.93 -6.79
N THR A 96 -23.67 7.58 -6.57
CA THR A 96 -23.21 6.24 -6.18
C THR A 96 -22.03 6.34 -5.21
N PRO A 97 -21.95 5.50 -4.17
CA PRO A 97 -20.92 5.60 -3.14
C PRO A 97 -19.56 5.01 -3.58
N GLY A 98 -18.50 5.82 -3.49
CA GLY A 98 -17.11 5.35 -3.53
C GLY A 98 -16.14 6.16 -4.42
N GLY A 99 -14.96 5.57 -4.68
CA GLY A 99 -14.09 5.92 -5.80
C GLY A 99 -13.21 7.19 -5.74
N MET A 100 -12.93 7.80 -4.58
CA MET A 100 -12.06 8.99 -4.51
C MET A 100 -11.06 9.04 -3.36
N PHE A 101 -9.87 9.56 -3.69
CA PHE A 101 -8.76 9.85 -2.80
C PHE A 101 -9.10 11.02 -1.86
N TYR A 102 -9.13 10.76 -0.56
CA TYR A 102 -8.79 11.77 0.44
C TYR A 102 -8.03 11.12 1.60
N ALA A 103 -7.05 11.86 2.09
CA ALA A 103 -6.34 11.63 3.33
C ALA A 103 -6.59 12.89 4.18
N ASP A 104 -7.38 12.78 5.25
CA ASP A 104 -7.78 13.92 6.12
C ASP A 104 -6.64 14.33 7.07
N LEU A 105 -5.50 14.66 6.47
CA LEU A 105 -4.20 14.74 7.15
C LEU A 105 -3.37 15.97 6.77
N PHE A 106 -3.86 16.77 5.82
CA PHE A 106 -3.01 17.71 5.09
C PHE A 106 -3.61 19.10 4.90
N THR A 107 -4.74 19.42 5.54
CA THR A 107 -5.31 20.78 5.46
C THR A 107 -5.48 21.41 6.84
N PRO A 108 -5.18 22.71 6.99
CA PRO A 108 -5.55 23.48 8.18
C PRO A 108 -6.98 24.02 8.00
N HIS A 109 -7.64 24.31 9.13
CA HIS A 109 -9.04 24.79 9.18
C HIS A 109 -9.35 26.14 8.46
N HIS A 110 -8.37 26.77 7.80
CA HIS A 110 -8.42 28.16 7.29
C HIS A 110 -9.13 28.36 5.94
N TYR A 111 -9.70 27.32 5.31
CA TYR A 111 -10.27 27.41 3.95
C TYR A 111 -11.80 27.30 3.84
N THR A 112 -12.52 27.47 4.95
CA THR A 112 -13.93 27.91 4.94
C THR A 112 -14.00 29.42 5.08
N GLY A 113 -14.82 30.09 4.25
CA GLY A 113 -14.91 31.56 4.16
C GLY A 113 -15.67 32.22 5.31
N ASP A 114 -15.26 31.93 6.54
CA ASP A 114 -15.67 32.67 7.74
C ASP A 114 -14.53 33.65 8.09
N HIS A 115 -14.87 34.89 8.45
CA HIS A 115 -13.89 35.90 8.84
C HIS A 115 -13.73 36.02 10.37
N SER A 116 -14.24 35.06 11.14
CA SER A 116 -13.89 34.86 12.54
C SER A 116 -12.59 34.05 12.69
N GLY A 117 -11.56 34.68 13.28
CA GLY A 117 -10.20 34.17 13.34
C GLY A 117 -9.94 33.08 14.39
N THR A 118 -10.71 31.99 14.37
CA THR A 118 -10.54 30.84 15.29
C THR A 118 -10.47 29.51 14.51
N GLY A 119 -9.28 29.16 14.02
CA GLY A 119 -9.03 27.80 13.53
C GLY A 119 -9.03 26.80 14.69
N GLU A 120 -9.61 25.62 14.50
CA GLU A 120 -9.65 24.53 15.51
C GLU A 120 -8.37 23.67 15.38
N PRO A 121 -7.26 23.89 16.13
CA PRO A 121 -5.95 23.33 15.78
C PRO A 121 -5.84 21.84 16.15
N LEU A 122 -6.58 21.45 17.19
CA LEU A 122 -6.89 20.06 17.55
C LEU A 122 -7.34 19.25 16.32
N LEU A 123 -8.08 19.88 15.41
CA LEU A 123 -8.69 19.20 14.27
C LEU A 123 -7.87 19.31 12.98
N ASN A 124 -6.59 19.69 13.10
CA ASN A 124 -5.67 19.57 11.97
C ASN A 124 -5.42 18.10 11.65
N GLY A 125 -5.11 17.83 10.39
CA GLY A 125 -4.48 16.58 10.01
C GLY A 125 -3.03 16.46 10.53
N VAL A 126 -2.43 15.26 10.49
CA VAL A 126 -1.06 14.99 11.01
C VAL A 126 0.03 15.89 10.39
N ALA A 127 -0.11 16.29 9.11
CA ALA A 127 0.86 17.11 8.39
C ALA A 127 0.17 18.29 7.67
N PRO A 128 -0.41 19.26 8.41
CA PRO A 128 -1.35 20.24 7.86
C PRO A 128 -0.69 21.33 6.99
N GLY A 129 0.62 21.25 6.75
CA GLY A 129 1.38 22.10 5.84
C GLY A 129 1.59 21.51 4.43
N ALA A 130 1.24 20.24 4.19
CA ALA A 130 1.45 19.61 2.88
C ALA A 130 0.41 20.05 1.84
N GLN A 131 0.77 20.00 0.56
CA GLN A 131 -0.14 20.36 -0.54
C GLN A 131 -0.84 19.11 -1.09
N LEU A 132 -2.13 19.23 -1.41
CA LEU A 132 -2.97 18.11 -1.88
C LEU A 132 -3.28 18.17 -3.37
N ILE A 133 -3.21 17.00 -4.01
CA ILE A 133 -3.74 16.73 -5.35
C ILE A 133 -4.68 15.52 -5.26
N SER A 134 -5.96 15.71 -5.60
CA SER A 134 -6.99 14.68 -5.51
C SER A 134 -7.26 14.07 -6.89
N CYS A 135 -6.76 12.86 -7.13
CA CYS A 135 -6.98 12.11 -8.37
C CYS A 135 -8.21 11.20 -8.24
N LYS A 136 -9.25 11.41 -9.06
CA LYS A 136 -10.43 10.53 -9.10
C LYS A 136 -10.17 9.32 -9.99
N ILE A 137 -9.90 8.17 -9.37
CA ILE A 137 -9.72 6.88 -10.07
C ILE A 137 -11.04 6.15 -10.34
N GLY A 138 -12.07 6.40 -9.51
CA GLY A 138 -13.37 5.73 -9.56
C GLY A 138 -14.29 6.28 -10.64
N ASP A 139 -14.83 5.39 -11.47
CA ASP A 139 -15.71 5.75 -12.58
C ASP A 139 -17.18 5.69 -12.16
N SER A 140 -17.85 6.85 -12.11
CA SER A 140 -19.29 6.94 -11.83
C SER A 140 -20.18 6.28 -12.91
N ARG A 141 -19.63 5.88 -14.06
CA ARG A 141 -20.31 5.00 -15.04
C ARG A 141 -20.36 3.54 -14.60
N LEU A 142 -19.54 3.16 -13.62
CA LEU A 142 -19.35 1.81 -13.05
C LEU A 142 -19.66 1.77 -11.54
N GLY A 143 -20.54 2.65 -11.06
CA GLY A 143 -20.87 2.72 -9.63
C GLY A 143 -19.74 3.27 -8.74
N SER A 144 -18.74 3.92 -9.33
CA SER A 144 -17.49 4.44 -8.72
C SER A 144 -16.34 3.44 -8.51
N MET A 145 -16.48 2.19 -8.98
CA MET A 145 -15.36 1.25 -9.11
C MET A 145 -14.18 1.89 -9.86
N GLU A 146 -12.95 1.58 -9.45
CA GLU A 146 -11.75 2.06 -10.14
C GLU A 146 -11.58 1.42 -11.53
N THR A 147 -10.70 2.02 -12.33
CA THR A 147 -10.32 1.47 -13.64
C THR A 147 -8.82 1.60 -13.81
N GLY A 148 -8.19 0.68 -14.54
CA GLY A 148 -6.76 0.76 -14.89
C GLY A 148 -6.38 2.10 -15.52
N THR A 149 -7.28 2.70 -16.31
CA THR A 149 -7.10 4.02 -16.91
C THR A 149 -7.11 5.15 -15.86
N GLY A 150 -8.05 5.14 -14.91
CA GLY A 150 -8.06 6.12 -13.81
C GLY A 150 -6.81 6.02 -12.94
N LEU A 151 -6.43 4.78 -12.58
CA LEU A 151 -5.21 4.47 -11.82
C LEU A 151 -3.93 4.97 -12.50
N ILE A 152 -3.77 4.71 -13.80
CA ILE A 152 -2.58 5.10 -14.57
C ILE A 152 -2.54 6.62 -14.79
N TRP A 153 -3.68 7.27 -15.03
CA TRP A 153 -3.73 8.73 -15.07
C TRP A 153 -3.40 9.38 -13.72
N ALA A 154 -3.76 8.77 -12.59
CA ALA A 154 -3.36 9.24 -11.26
C ALA A 154 -1.84 9.14 -11.03
N LEU A 155 -1.21 8.01 -11.43
CA LEU A 155 0.25 7.85 -11.42
C LEU A 155 0.96 8.91 -12.26
N ILE A 156 0.48 9.12 -13.49
CA ILE A 156 1.02 10.11 -14.42
C ILE A 156 0.92 11.54 -13.83
N ALA A 157 -0.24 11.91 -13.28
CA ALA A 157 -0.44 13.23 -12.68
C ALA A 157 0.46 13.46 -11.45
N ALA A 158 0.68 12.42 -10.62
CA ALA A 158 1.56 12.52 -9.45
C ALA A 158 3.03 12.77 -9.85
N VAL A 159 3.50 12.15 -10.95
CA VAL A 159 4.83 12.42 -11.52
C VAL A 159 4.92 13.83 -12.09
N GLU A 160 3.96 14.27 -12.89
CA GLU A 160 3.99 15.60 -13.54
C GLU A 160 3.98 16.75 -12.53
N HIS A 161 3.12 16.65 -11.52
CA HIS A 161 3.02 17.66 -10.47
C HIS A 161 4.13 17.52 -9.41
N LYS A 162 5.04 16.55 -9.57
CA LYS A 162 6.18 16.30 -8.67
C LYS A 162 5.75 16.10 -7.21
N CYS A 163 4.69 15.30 -7.02
CA CYS A 163 4.32 14.83 -5.68
C CYS A 163 5.49 14.06 -5.07
N ASP A 164 5.74 14.19 -3.77
CA ASP A 164 6.70 13.33 -3.05
C ASP A 164 6.10 11.97 -2.67
N LEU A 165 4.77 11.90 -2.58
CA LEU A 165 4.05 10.91 -1.80
C LEU A 165 2.65 10.66 -2.37
N ILE A 166 2.22 9.39 -2.41
CA ILE A 166 0.87 8.96 -2.80
C ILE A 166 0.25 8.16 -1.64
N ASN A 167 -1.02 8.41 -1.34
CA ASN A 167 -1.87 7.50 -0.56
C ASN A 167 -2.99 6.92 -1.43
N MET A 168 -3.14 5.59 -1.43
CA MET A 168 -4.27 4.89 -2.07
C MET A 168 -5.07 4.07 -1.04
N SER A 169 -6.17 4.65 -0.56
CA SER A 169 -7.13 3.99 0.34
C SER A 169 -8.15 3.11 -0.40
N TYR A 170 -7.71 2.42 -1.47
CA TYR A 170 -8.56 1.67 -2.40
C TYR A 170 -7.85 0.40 -2.89
N GLY A 171 -8.59 -0.61 -3.29
CA GLY A 171 -8.04 -1.87 -3.78
C GLY A 171 -9.05 -3.01 -3.83
N GLU A 172 -8.67 -4.10 -4.50
CA GLU A 172 -9.48 -5.30 -4.74
C GLU A 172 -8.63 -6.57 -4.55
N ALA A 173 -9.25 -7.76 -4.65
CA ALA A 173 -8.50 -9.01 -4.69
C ALA A 173 -7.65 -9.15 -5.97
N THR A 174 -6.56 -9.91 -5.90
CA THR A 174 -5.73 -10.32 -7.06
C THR A 174 -5.47 -11.82 -7.03
N LEU A 175 -5.34 -12.44 -8.20
CA LEU A 175 -4.89 -13.83 -8.30
C LEU A 175 -3.34 -13.92 -8.33
N LEU A 176 -2.67 -12.87 -8.81
CA LEU A 176 -1.22 -12.82 -8.99
C LEU A 176 -0.63 -11.59 -8.27
N PRO A 177 -0.02 -11.76 -7.09
CA PRO A 177 0.76 -10.72 -6.42
C PRO A 177 1.96 -10.24 -7.25
N ASP A 178 2.38 -8.99 -7.01
CA ASP A 178 3.46 -8.23 -7.66
C ASP A 178 3.52 -8.33 -9.21
N TYR A 179 2.37 -8.63 -9.83
CA TYR A 179 2.22 -8.84 -11.26
C TYR A 179 1.13 -7.95 -11.83
N GLY A 180 1.34 -7.54 -13.08
CA GLY A 180 0.35 -6.85 -13.91
C GLY A 180 0.75 -5.42 -14.24
N ARG A 181 -0.02 -4.79 -15.13
CA ARG A 181 0.39 -3.55 -15.79
C ARG A 181 0.39 -2.35 -14.84
N PHE A 182 -0.53 -2.31 -13.89
CA PHE A 182 -0.50 -1.25 -12.86
C PHE A 182 0.75 -1.40 -11.97
N VAL A 183 1.08 -2.63 -11.56
CA VAL A 183 2.27 -2.90 -10.72
C VAL A 183 3.57 -2.57 -11.48
N ASP A 184 3.69 -2.92 -12.76
CA ASP A 184 4.82 -2.52 -13.61
C ASP A 184 5.04 -0.99 -13.58
N LEU A 185 3.96 -0.20 -13.58
CA LEU A 185 3.98 1.26 -13.60
C LEU A 185 4.15 1.90 -12.22
N VAL A 186 3.64 1.29 -11.14
CA VAL A 186 3.98 1.70 -9.76
C VAL A 186 5.47 1.48 -9.50
N ASN A 187 5.99 0.31 -9.91
CA ASN A 187 7.42 0.02 -9.84
C ASN A 187 8.22 1.06 -10.64
N GLU A 188 7.74 1.51 -11.79
CA GLU A 188 8.38 2.61 -12.52
C GLU A 188 8.34 3.93 -11.73
N VAL A 189 7.16 4.37 -11.26
CA VAL A 189 6.98 5.66 -10.56
C VAL A 189 7.78 5.76 -9.27
N VAL A 190 7.75 4.73 -8.41
CA VAL A 190 8.46 4.71 -7.13
C VAL A 190 9.97 4.72 -7.35
N ASN A 191 10.48 3.82 -8.20
CA ASN A 191 11.91 3.61 -8.35
C ASN A 191 12.59 4.63 -9.28
N LYS A 192 11.82 5.35 -10.12
CA LYS A 192 12.30 6.47 -10.93
C LYS A 192 12.15 7.81 -10.25
N HIS A 193 10.91 8.18 -9.97
CA HIS A 193 10.58 9.56 -9.61
C HIS A 193 10.72 9.78 -8.10
N ARG A 194 11.13 8.72 -7.36
CA ARG A 194 11.34 8.70 -5.91
C ARG A 194 10.06 8.98 -5.11
N LEU A 195 8.90 8.81 -5.75
CA LEU A 195 7.61 8.89 -5.08
C LEU A 195 7.49 7.75 -4.07
N ILE A 196 7.15 8.07 -2.84
CA ILE A 196 6.74 7.07 -1.85
C ILE A 196 5.27 6.73 -2.13
N PHE A 197 4.95 5.43 -2.23
CA PHE A 197 3.57 4.97 -2.43
C PHE A 197 3.10 4.23 -1.18
N VAL A 198 2.01 4.71 -0.58
CA VAL A 198 1.36 4.15 0.62
C VAL A 198 -0.04 3.69 0.23
N SER A 199 -0.45 2.52 0.72
CA SER A 199 -1.76 1.94 0.35
C SER A 199 -2.33 1.06 1.46
N SER A 200 -3.66 1.01 1.55
CA SER A 200 -4.37 0.14 2.48
C SER A 200 -4.10 -1.34 2.17
N ALA A 201 -3.77 -2.14 3.19
CA ALA A 201 -3.53 -3.59 3.02
C ALA A 201 -4.81 -4.40 2.71
N GLY A 202 -6.00 -3.86 3.02
CA GLY A 202 -7.31 -4.48 2.80
C GLY A 202 -8.13 -4.62 4.09
N ASN A 203 -9.41 -4.98 3.96
CA ASN A 203 -10.35 -5.15 5.07
C ASN A 203 -11.05 -6.53 5.04
N SER A 204 -10.32 -7.54 4.58
CA SER A 204 -10.82 -8.90 4.29
C SER A 204 -10.34 -9.96 5.29
N GLY A 205 -9.79 -9.55 6.44
CA GLY A 205 -9.39 -10.43 7.53
C GLY A 205 -10.59 -11.10 8.24
N PRO A 206 -10.37 -12.05 9.17
CA PRO A 206 -9.08 -12.39 9.80
C PRO A 206 -8.32 -13.57 9.16
N GLY A 207 -8.73 -14.04 7.97
CA GLY A 207 -8.00 -15.12 7.29
C GLY A 207 -6.58 -14.73 6.87
N LEU A 208 -5.65 -15.68 6.85
CA LEU A 208 -4.34 -15.50 6.20
C LEU A 208 -4.49 -15.46 4.67
N SER A 209 -3.60 -14.73 4.00
CA SER A 209 -3.65 -14.46 2.56
C SER A 209 -4.91 -13.71 2.12
N THR A 210 -5.30 -12.70 2.91
CA THR A 210 -6.44 -11.79 2.64
C THR A 210 -6.00 -10.37 2.27
N VAL A 211 -4.70 -10.11 2.21
CA VAL A 211 -4.11 -8.87 1.67
C VAL A 211 -4.54 -8.61 0.22
N GLY A 212 -5.01 -7.39 -0.03
CA GLY A 212 -5.56 -6.95 -1.31
C GLY A 212 -4.56 -6.16 -2.16
N ALA A 213 -4.78 -6.17 -3.47
CA ALA A 213 -4.04 -5.36 -4.43
C ALA A 213 -4.57 -3.92 -4.46
N PRO A 214 -3.70 -2.91 -4.65
CA PRO A 214 -2.27 -3.06 -4.88
C PRO A 214 -1.45 -3.13 -3.57
N GLY A 215 -2.01 -2.63 -2.46
CA GLY A 215 -1.24 -2.26 -1.27
C GLY A 215 -0.58 -3.40 -0.51
N GLY A 216 -1.31 -4.48 -0.25
CA GLY A 216 -0.79 -5.64 0.45
C GLY A 216 -0.12 -6.68 -0.45
N THR A 217 0.12 -6.37 -1.73
CA THR A 217 0.58 -7.36 -2.72
C THR A 217 1.63 -6.84 -3.71
N SER A 218 2.19 -5.63 -3.54
CA SER A 218 3.13 -5.03 -4.52
C SER A 218 4.41 -4.54 -3.85
N SER A 219 5.57 -4.94 -4.37
CA SER A 219 6.86 -4.78 -3.66
C SER A 219 7.31 -3.34 -3.47
N SER A 220 6.93 -2.42 -4.36
CA SER A 220 7.28 -0.99 -4.24
C SER A 220 6.25 -0.16 -3.43
N ILE A 221 5.22 -0.78 -2.85
CA ILE A 221 4.21 -0.09 -2.03
C ILE A 221 4.42 -0.39 -0.55
N ILE A 222 4.24 0.63 0.29
CA ILE A 222 4.09 0.48 1.75
C ILE A 222 2.63 0.10 2.01
N GLY A 223 2.37 -1.20 2.19
CA GLY A 223 1.08 -1.75 2.58
C GLY A 223 0.81 -1.53 4.07
N VAL A 224 -0.31 -0.89 4.41
CA VAL A 224 -0.60 -0.42 5.77
C VAL A 224 -1.76 -1.17 6.43
N GLY A 225 -1.46 -1.78 7.58
CA GLY A 225 -2.40 -2.40 8.52
C GLY A 225 -3.12 -1.36 9.39
N ALA A 226 -4.28 -1.73 9.94
CA ALA A 226 -5.15 -0.89 10.75
C ALA A 226 -5.04 -1.25 12.23
N TYR A 227 -4.44 -0.34 13.00
CA TYR A 227 -4.30 -0.42 14.45
C TYR A 227 -5.40 0.36 15.19
N VAL A 228 -5.79 -0.13 16.37
CA VAL A 228 -6.69 0.52 17.33
C VAL A 228 -6.03 0.57 18.71
N SER A 229 -5.87 1.76 19.28
CA SER A 229 -5.36 1.95 20.64
C SER A 229 -6.47 1.73 21.69
N PRO A 230 -6.13 1.49 22.97
CA PRO A 230 -7.12 1.39 24.06
C PRO A 230 -8.04 2.62 24.14
N ALA A 231 -7.48 3.83 23.99
CA ALA A 231 -8.25 5.07 23.98
C ALA A 231 -9.15 5.20 22.74
N MET A 232 -8.70 4.75 21.56
CA MET A 232 -9.55 4.71 20.37
C MET A 232 -10.69 3.70 20.52
N ALA A 233 -10.45 2.54 21.13
CA ALA A 233 -11.51 1.59 21.45
C ALA A 233 -12.54 2.17 22.44
N ALA A 234 -12.08 2.79 23.52
CA ALA A 234 -12.95 3.40 24.53
C ALA A 234 -13.74 4.61 23.98
N GLY A 235 -13.04 5.61 23.43
CA GLY A 235 -13.62 6.90 23.08
C GLY A 235 -14.29 6.94 21.70
N ALA A 236 -13.73 6.25 20.69
CA ALA A 236 -14.32 6.25 19.35
C ALA A 236 -15.34 5.13 19.15
N HIS A 237 -15.05 3.92 19.64
CA HIS A 237 -15.94 2.75 19.47
C HIS A 237 -16.84 2.46 20.67
N CYS A 238 -16.81 3.30 21.72
CA CYS A 238 -17.61 3.15 22.94
C CYS A 238 -17.43 1.78 23.64
N VAL A 239 -16.24 1.17 23.53
CA VAL A 239 -15.96 -0.13 24.14
C VAL A 239 -15.85 0.03 25.66
N VAL A 240 -16.77 -0.62 26.39
CA VAL A 240 -16.90 -0.50 27.85
C VAL A 240 -15.66 -0.99 28.60
N GLU A 241 -15.07 -2.08 28.11
CA GLU A 241 -13.81 -2.65 28.62
C GLU A 241 -12.79 -2.64 27.46
N PRO A 242 -12.08 -1.51 27.23
CA PRO A 242 -11.06 -1.44 26.19
C PRO A 242 -9.91 -2.41 26.50
N PRO A 243 -9.21 -2.93 25.48
CA PRO A 243 -8.04 -3.79 25.70
C PRO A 243 -6.96 -3.03 26.47
N SER A 244 -6.17 -3.71 27.29
CA SER A 244 -5.06 -3.11 28.05
C SER A 244 -3.96 -2.55 27.16
N GLU A 245 -3.83 -3.08 25.95
CA GLU A 245 -2.83 -2.73 24.94
C GLU A 245 -3.51 -2.51 23.59
N GLY A 246 -2.82 -1.83 22.67
CA GLY A 246 -3.36 -1.59 21.33
C GLY A 246 -3.27 -2.82 20.43
N LEU A 247 -4.25 -3.01 19.56
CA LEU A 247 -4.43 -4.21 18.74
C LEU A 247 -4.63 -3.85 17.27
N GLU A 248 -4.48 -4.84 16.39
CA GLU A 248 -4.89 -4.73 14.99
C GLU A 248 -6.42 -4.96 14.87
N TYR A 249 -7.13 -4.18 14.03
CA TYR A 249 -8.56 -4.41 13.78
C TYR A 249 -8.80 -5.83 13.26
N THR A 250 -9.86 -6.50 13.72
CA THR A 250 -10.08 -7.92 13.43
C THR A 250 -10.25 -8.20 11.93
N TRP A 251 -10.91 -7.31 11.19
CA TRP A 251 -11.06 -7.37 9.73
C TRP A 251 -9.86 -6.84 8.93
N SER A 252 -8.80 -6.32 9.57
CA SER A 252 -7.58 -5.92 8.85
C SER A 252 -7.03 -7.12 8.07
N SER A 253 -6.75 -6.92 6.78
CA SER A 253 -6.26 -7.99 5.91
C SER A 253 -4.87 -8.47 6.31
N ARG A 254 -4.65 -9.78 6.23
CA ARG A 254 -3.43 -10.46 6.72
C ARG A 254 -2.68 -11.16 5.60
N GLY A 255 -1.35 -11.16 5.70
CA GLY A 255 -0.46 -11.97 4.89
C GLY A 255 -0.48 -13.47 5.26
N PRO A 256 0.52 -14.24 4.81
CA PRO A 256 1.40 -13.89 3.71
C PRO A 256 0.60 -13.82 2.39
N THR A 257 1.15 -13.19 1.36
CA THR A 257 0.59 -13.26 0.00
C THR A 257 0.64 -14.70 -0.54
N ALA A 258 -0.05 -14.95 -1.66
CA ALA A 258 0.04 -16.24 -2.36
C ALA A 258 1.47 -16.58 -2.84
N ASP A 259 2.35 -15.58 -2.99
CA ASP A 259 3.77 -15.73 -3.33
C ASP A 259 4.73 -15.58 -2.12
N GLY A 260 4.18 -15.65 -0.90
CA GLY A 260 4.96 -15.77 0.35
C GLY A 260 5.59 -14.49 0.90
N ASP A 261 5.29 -13.34 0.32
CA ASP A 261 5.63 -12.02 0.89
C ASP A 261 4.76 -11.71 2.13
N LEU A 262 5.23 -10.80 2.98
CA LEU A 262 4.54 -10.39 4.20
C LEU A 262 3.23 -9.62 3.89
N GLY A 263 3.23 -8.84 2.81
CA GLY A 263 2.10 -8.02 2.36
C GLY A 263 1.85 -6.77 3.22
N VAL A 264 1.65 -6.94 4.52
CA VAL A 264 1.59 -5.81 5.48
C VAL A 264 3.02 -5.38 5.79
N CYS A 265 3.32 -4.09 5.63
CA CYS A 265 4.66 -3.53 5.88
C CYS A 265 4.74 -2.93 7.28
N ILE A 266 3.74 -2.13 7.66
CA ILE A 266 3.58 -1.44 8.94
C ILE A 266 2.09 -1.32 9.28
N SER A 267 1.74 -1.09 10.55
CA SER A 267 0.40 -0.66 10.96
C SER A 267 0.38 0.81 11.37
N ALA A 268 -0.78 1.46 11.21
CA ALA A 268 -1.04 2.83 11.62
C ALA A 268 -2.47 2.98 12.18
N PRO A 269 -2.79 4.05 12.93
CA PRO A 269 -4.11 4.26 13.52
C PRO A 269 -5.24 4.22 12.47
N GLY A 270 -6.07 3.18 12.55
CA GLY A 270 -7.08 2.83 11.55
C GLY A 270 -8.51 3.26 11.88
N GLY A 271 -8.71 4.21 12.79
CA GLY A 271 -9.99 4.83 13.08
C GLY A 271 -9.85 6.35 13.12
N ALA A 272 -10.80 7.07 12.52
CA ALA A 272 -10.77 8.53 12.43
C ALA A 272 -12.17 9.14 12.41
N VAL A 273 -12.34 10.31 13.03
CA VAL A 273 -13.57 11.13 12.94
C VAL A 273 -13.44 12.06 11.74
N ALA A 274 -13.60 11.49 10.55
CA ALA A 274 -13.39 12.18 9.28
C ALA A 274 -14.48 13.24 9.00
N PRO A 275 -14.16 14.36 8.33
CA PRO A 275 -15.16 15.28 7.78
C PRO A 275 -15.98 14.58 6.70
N VAL A 276 -17.25 14.99 6.55
CA VAL A 276 -18.13 14.42 5.52
C VAL A 276 -18.86 15.52 4.74
N PRO A 277 -19.33 15.25 3.51
CA PRO A 277 -20.00 16.25 2.69
C PRO A 277 -21.33 16.67 3.33
N THR A 278 -21.65 17.97 3.24
CA THR A 278 -22.83 18.56 3.87
C THR A 278 -24.17 17.95 3.45
N TRP A 279 -24.25 17.28 2.29
CA TRP A 279 -25.47 16.57 1.85
C TRP A 279 -25.81 15.34 2.72
N THR A 280 -24.84 14.79 3.47
CA THR A 280 -25.08 13.74 4.47
C THR A 280 -25.83 14.25 5.72
N LEU A 281 -26.07 15.56 5.80
CA LEU A 281 -26.62 16.27 6.97
C LEU A 281 -25.74 16.18 8.24
N GLN A 282 -24.50 15.71 8.09
CA GLN A 282 -23.48 15.62 9.14
C GLN A 282 -22.28 16.49 8.77
N ARG A 283 -21.51 16.93 9.78
CA ARG A 283 -20.21 17.60 9.57
C ARG A 283 -19.05 16.60 9.52
N ARG A 284 -19.13 15.55 10.33
CA ARG A 284 -18.09 14.52 10.53
C ARG A 284 -18.77 13.16 10.76
N MET A 285 -18.11 12.06 10.42
CA MET A 285 -18.48 10.68 10.78
C MET A 285 -17.27 9.93 11.33
N LEU A 286 -17.49 8.99 12.25
CA LEU A 286 -16.48 7.98 12.55
C LEU A 286 -16.35 7.01 11.37
N MET A 287 -15.13 6.81 10.90
CA MET A 287 -14.78 5.81 9.88
C MET A 287 -13.59 4.97 10.39
N ASN A 288 -13.47 3.74 9.89
CA ASN A 288 -12.43 2.81 10.32
C ASN A 288 -12.02 1.81 9.22
N GLY A 289 -10.89 1.13 9.44
CA GLY A 289 -10.28 0.15 8.52
C GLY A 289 -8.95 0.63 7.95
N THR A 290 -8.31 -0.21 7.11
CA THR A 290 -7.00 0.12 6.50
C THR A 290 -7.07 1.33 5.57
N SER A 291 -8.27 1.68 5.08
CA SER A 291 -8.54 2.91 4.33
C SER A 291 -8.34 4.20 5.14
N MET A 292 -8.37 4.12 6.49
CA MET A 292 -8.05 5.21 7.42
C MET A 292 -6.60 5.10 7.95
N ALA A 293 -6.05 3.89 8.04
CA ALA A 293 -4.67 3.67 8.47
C ALA A 293 -3.64 4.07 7.39
N SER A 294 -3.86 3.69 6.13
CA SER A 294 -3.04 4.08 4.98
C SER A 294 -2.81 5.59 4.89
N PRO A 295 -3.85 6.45 4.97
CA PRO A 295 -3.61 7.87 5.00
C PRO A 295 -2.87 8.23 6.29
N SER A 296 -3.26 7.73 7.47
CA SER A 296 -2.58 8.05 8.75
C SER A 296 -1.06 7.88 8.66
N ALA A 297 -0.61 6.79 8.01
CA ALA A 297 0.80 6.57 7.71
C ALA A 297 1.38 7.59 6.71
N CYS A 298 0.68 7.86 5.60
CA CYS A 298 1.05 8.92 4.66
C CYS A 298 1.20 10.31 5.35
N GLY A 299 0.36 10.63 6.34
CA GLY A 299 0.51 11.83 7.17
C GLY A 299 1.86 11.88 7.91
N GLY A 300 2.19 10.83 8.66
CA GLY A 300 3.48 10.73 9.36
C GLY A 300 4.69 10.69 8.41
N ILE A 301 4.54 10.08 7.24
CA ILE A 301 5.57 10.04 6.20
C ILE A 301 5.81 11.42 5.58
N ALA A 302 4.78 12.27 5.43
CA ALA A 302 4.97 13.64 4.98
C ALA A 302 5.75 14.50 5.99
N LEU A 303 5.55 14.30 7.30
CA LEU A 303 6.40 14.91 8.33
C LEU A 303 7.86 14.47 8.17
N LEU A 304 8.07 13.16 7.99
CA LEU A 304 9.41 12.57 7.80
C LEU A 304 10.12 13.16 6.56
N ILE A 305 9.41 13.25 5.42
CA ILE A 305 9.90 13.90 4.19
C ILE A 305 10.23 15.38 4.45
N SER A 306 9.39 16.10 5.22
CA SER A 306 9.61 17.52 5.53
C SER A 306 10.86 17.73 6.39
N ALA A 307 11.07 16.90 7.40
CA ALA A 307 12.26 16.95 8.26
C ALA A 307 13.53 16.59 7.47
N MET A 308 13.49 15.54 6.65
CA MET A 308 14.60 15.20 5.73
C MET A 308 14.97 16.36 4.81
N LYS A 309 13.97 17.01 4.19
CA LYS A 309 14.19 18.17 3.31
C LYS A 309 14.76 19.40 4.05
N ALA A 310 14.41 19.60 5.33
CA ALA A 310 14.93 20.69 6.13
C ALA A 310 16.42 20.50 6.50
N GLU A 311 16.82 19.26 6.84
CA GLU A 311 18.23 18.91 7.09
C GLU A 311 19.04 18.65 5.80
N GLY A 312 18.44 18.79 4.61
CA GLY A 312 19.10 18.53 3.33
C GLY A 312 19.36 17.05 3.03
N ILE A 313 18.78 16.12 3.80
CA ILE A 313 18.91 14.67 3.61
C ILE A 313 18.18 14.25 2.32
N PRO A 314 18.86 13.56 1.38
CA PRO A 314 18.23 13.10 0.14
C PRO A 314 17.04 12.15 0.40
N VAL A 315 15.85 12.56 -0.04
CA VAL A 315 14.64 11.73 0.08
C VAL A 315 14.72 10.55 -0.89
N SER A 316 14.36 9.38 -0.36
CA SER A 316 14.26 8.14 -1.13
C SER A 316 13.16 7.25 -0.52
N PRO A 317 12.28 6.64 -1.33
CA PRO A 317 11.30 5.68 -0.83
C PRO A 317 11.96 4.49 -0.16
N TYR A 318 13.19 4.17 -0.57
CA TYR A 318 13.95 3.02 -0.11
C TYR A 318 14.43 3.23 1.34
N SER A 319 14.97 4.42 1.62
CA SER A 319 15.44 4.82 2.95
C SER A 319 14.28 5.10 3.89
N VAL A 320 13.20 5.73 3.40
CA VAL A 320 11.97 5.99 4.16
C VAL A 320 11.31 4.69 4.59
N ARG A 321 11.08 3.75 3.67
CA ARG A 321 10.49 2.44 4.01
C ARG A 321 11.40 1.64 4.94
N LYS A 322 12.71 1.58 4.67
CA LYS A 322 13.69 0.91 5.54
C LYS A 322 13.64 1.48 6.97
N ALA A 323 13.55 2.79 7.14
CA ALA A 323 13.43 3.41 8.45
C ALA A 323 12.15 2.98 9.17
N LEU A 324 10.97 3.17 8.54
CA LEU A 324 9.68 2.77 9.11
C LEU A 324 9.66 1.30 9.54
N GLU A 325 10.11 0.39 8.66
CA GLU A 325 10.16 -1.05 8.93
C GLU A 325 11.17 -1.45 10.02
N ASN A 326 12.21 -0.65 10.29
CA ASN A 326 13.19 -0.93 11.34
C ASN A 326 12.91 -0.20 12.68
N THR A 327 11.95 0.72 12.71
CA THR A 327 11.66 1.54 13.91
C THR A 327 10.22 1.43 14.42
N SER A 328 9.34 0.73 13.70
CA SER A 328 8.00 0.39 14.21
C SER A 328 8.06 -0.37 15.54
N VAL A 329 7.10 -0.10 16.43
CA VAL A 329 6.89 -0.84 17.68
C VAL A 329 6.01 -2.07 17.39
N PRO A 330 6.47 -3.30 17.67
CA PRO A 330 5.66 -4.50 17.48
C PRO A 330 4.28 -4.40 18.17
N ILE A 331 3.27 -4.92 17.48
CA ILE A 331 1.92 -5.10 18.03
C ILE A 331 1.73 -6.61 18.17
N GLY A 332 1.69 -7.10 19.41
CA GLY A 332 1.76 -8.54 19.73
C GLY A 332 3.18 -9.05 19.96
N ASP A 333 3.28 -10.14 20.72
CA ASP A 333 4.55 -10.78 21.13
C ASP A 333 5.01 -11.89 20.17
N LEU A 334 4.13 -12.39 19.29
CA LEU A 334 4.38 -13.60 18.52
C LEU A 334 4.98 -13.30 17.14
N PRO A 335 5.94 -14.11 16.63
CA PRO A 335 6.51 -13.93 15.29
C PRO A 335 5.47 -13.91 14.17
N GLU A 336 4.36 -14.64 14.33
CA GLU A 336 3.23 -14.68 13.41
C GLU A 336 2.33 -13.42 13.45
N ASP A 337 2.38 -12.60 14.50
CA ASP A 337 1.60 -11.35 14.57
C ASP A 337 2.01 -10.39 13.45
N LYS A 338 3.26 -10.48 12.98
CA LYS A 338 3.78 -9.76 11.80
C LYS A 338 2.99 -10.02 10.52
N LEU A 339 2.37 -11.19 10.37
CA LEU A 339 1.46 -11.49 9.24
C LEU A 339 0.21 -10.59 9.27
N SER A 340 -0.11 -9.98 10.42
CA SER A 340 -1.20 -9.03 10.60
C SER A 340 -0.73 -7.57 10.67
N THR A 341 0.42 -7.31 11.30
CA THR A 341 0.85 -5.95 11.68
C THR A 341 2.10 -5.46 10.96
N GLY A 342 2.67 -6.28 10.06
CA GLY A 342 3.94 -6.00 9.38
C GLY A 342 5.10 -5.97 10.36
N GLN A 343 5.79 -4.84 10.46
CA GLN A 343 6.79 -4.59 11.51
C GLN A 343 6.20 -3.91 12.76
N GLY A 344 4.89 -3.69 12.81
CA GLY A 344 4.17 -3.07 13.94
C GLY A 344 3.78 -1.62 13.70
N LEU A 345 3.38 -0.93 14.78
CA LEU A 345 2.95 0.46 14.78
C LEU A 345 4.09 1.40 14.40
N MET A 346 3.93 2.18 13.34
CA MET A 346 4.96 3.11 12.86
C MET A 346 5.31 4.22 13.87
N GLN A 347 6.54 4.72 13.79
CA GLN A 347 7.11 5.70 14.71
C GLN A 347 7.88 6.77 13.91
N VAL A 348 7.31 7.96 13.76
CA VAL A 348 7.83 9.02 12.87
C VAL A 348 9.15 9.60 13.39
N ASP A 349 9.20 9.85 14.70
CA ASP A 349 10.35 10.27 15.49
C ASP A 349 11.53 9.31 15.34
N LYS A 350 11.31 8.02 15.64
CA LYS A 350 12.36 7.00 15.59
C LYS A 350 12.81 6.74 14.15
N ALA A 351 11.90 6.78 13.17
CA ALA A 351 12.23 6.69 11.75
C ALA A 351 13.16 7.85 11.32
N PHE A 352 12.93 9.07 11.81
CA PHE A 352 13.81 10.20 11.52
C PHE A 352 15.19 10.04 12.16
N GLU A 353 15.24 9.69 13.45
CA GLU A 353 16.50 9.37 14.14
C GLU A 353 17.30 8.27 13.41
N TYR A 354 16.62 7.24 12.89
CA TYR A 354 17.24 6.17 12.11
C TYR A 354 17.82 6.70 10.79
N ILE A 355 17.07 7.55 10.06
CA ILE A 355 17.54 8.16 8.82
C ILE A 355 18.78 9.04 9.07
N GLN A 356 18.80 9.84 10.13
CA GLN A 356 19.98 10.62 10.53
C GLN A 356 21.19 9.73 10.81
N LYS A 357 21.01 8.62 11.54
CA LYS A 357 22.08 7.64 11.84
C LYS A 357 22.53 6.85 10.61
N CYS A 358 21.68 6.74 9.58
CA CYS A 358 21.93 5.93 8.38
C CYS A 358 22.18 6.74 7.08
N GLN A 359 22.46 8.04 7.15
CA GLN A 359 22.73 8.88 5.97
C GLN A 359 23.83 8.31 5.03
N ASN A 360 24.84 7.65 5.59
CA ASN A 360 25.97 7.09 4.84
C ASN A 360 25.74 5.67 4.27
N PHE A 361 24.54 5.09 4.41
CA PHE A 361 24.24 3.75 3.89
C PHE A 361 23.73 3.80 2.44
N PRO A 362 24.00 2.78 1.62
CA PRO A 362 23.50 2.72 0.25
C PRO A 362 21.96 2.69 0.21
N CYS A 363 21.41 3.55 -0.64
CA CYS A 363 19.99 3.90 -0.75
C CYS A 363 19.22 2.79 -1.50
N VAL A 364 18.69 1.75 -0.80
CA VAL A 364 18.34 0.46 -1.48
C VAL A 364 17.34 -0.55 -0.67
N GLN A 365 16.50 -1.47 -1.30
CA GLN A 365 15.62 -2.69 -0.93
C GLN A 365 15.55 -4.02 -1.90
N TYR A 366 16.49 -5.02 -1.91
CA TYR A 366 17.10 -5.95 -2.93
C TYR A 366 15.98 -6.82 -3.48
N GLN A 367 15.94 -6.96 -4.79
CA GLN A 367 14.91 -7.79 -5.43
C GLN A 367 15.18 -9.28 -5.15
N ILE A 368 14.58 -9.82 -4.09
CA ILE A 368 14.55 -11.27 -3.85
C ILE A 368 13.78 -11.93 -5.00
N ASN A 369 14.36 -12.97 -5.57
CA ASN A 369 13.64 -13.93 -6.40
C ASN A 369 13.93 -15.31 -5.84
N ILE A 370 12.89 -16.02 -5.41
CA ILE A 370 13.01 -17.37 -4.85
C ILE A 370 12.39 -18.37 -5.81
N GLN A 371 13.09 -19.48 -6.07
CA GLN A 371 12.62 -20.57 -6.94
C GLN A 371 12.88 -21.92 -6.28
N GLN A 372 11.95 -22.87 -6.41
CA GLN A 372 12.15 -24.22 -5.86
C GLN A 372 13.06 -25.03 -6.79
N SER A 373 14.13 -25.62 -6.25
CA SER A 373 15.07 -26.43 -7.02
C SER A 373 14.36 -27.58 -7.75
N GLY A 374 14.64 -27.72 -9.05
CA GLY A 374 14.06 -28.77 -9.89
C GLY A 374 12.63 -28.52 -10.38
N LYS A 375 12.01 -27.35 -10.10
CA LYS A 375 10.72 -26.96 -10.67
C LYS A 375 10.86 -25.76 -11.62
N THR A 376 10.04 -25.74 -12.67
CA THR A 376 9.92 -24.61 -13.61
C THR A 376 8.81 -23.64 -13.18
N ASN A 377 8.65 -23.43 -11.88
CA ASN A 377 7.66 -22.50 -11.34
C ASN A 377 8.13 -21.04 -11.55
N PRO A 378 7.21 -20.06 -11.60
CA PRO A 378 7.56 -18.64 -11.47
C PRO A 378 8.37 -18.39 -10.18
N SER A 379 9.20 -17.34 -10.19
CA SER A 379 9.83 -16.86 -8.96
C SER A 379 8.78 -16.27 -8.01
N SER A 380 8.93 -16.56 -6.73
CA SER A 380 8.15 -15.98 -5.63
C SER A 380 9.02 -15.00 -4.83
N ARG A 381 8.38 -14.08 -4.09
CA ARG A 381 9.10 -13.12 -3.24
C ARG A 381 9.46 -13.71 -1.88
N GLY A 382 8.66 -14.64 -1.36
CA GLY A 382 8.96 -15.44 -0.17
C GLY A 382 8.75 -16.95 -0.40
N ILE A 383 8.82 -17.71 0.69
CA ILE A 383 8.51 -19.14 0.72
C ILE A 383 7.29 -19.34 1.62
N TYR A 384 6.17 -19.76 1.04
CA TYR A 384 4.94 -20.11 1.76
C TYR A 384 4.53 -21.55 1.44
N LEU A 385 4.61 -22.45 2.42
CA LEU A 385 4.18 -23.84 2.29
C LEU A 385 2.85 -24.02 3.03
N ARG A 386 1.76 -24.15 2.28
CA ARG A 386 0.40 -24.32 2.84
C ARG A 386 -0.09 -25.77 2.75
N GLU A 387 0.30 -26.48 1.70
CA GLU A 387 -0.22 -27.82 1.41
C GLU A 387 0.44 -28.91 2.27
N PRO A 388 -0.33 -29.87 2.84
CA PRO A 388 0.22 -30.96 3.66
C PRO A 388 1.27 -31.83 2.94
N SER A 389 1.24 -31.88 1.60
CA SER A 389 2.24 -32.56 0.77
C SER A 389 3.56 -31.80 0.69
N ALA A 390 3.53 -30.45 0.72
CA ALA A 390 4.71 -29.61 0.70
C ALA A 390 5.40 -29.56 2.07
N CYS A 391 4.65 -29.39 3.15
CA CYS A 391 5.22 -29.27 4.50
C CYS A 391 5.91 -30.55 5.00
N ARG A 392 5.49 -31.73 4.49
CA ARG A 392 6.04 -33.06 4.82
C ARG A 392 7.26 -33.48 3.99
N GLN A 393 7.79 -32.60 3.15
CA GLN A 393 8.94 -32.89 2.30
C GLN A 393 10.07 -31.90 2.56
N THR A 394 11.29 -32.40 2.71
CA THR A 394 12.49 -31.55 2.69
C THR A 394 12.63 -30.96 1.29
N THR A 395 12.74 -29.64 1.18
CA THR A 395 12.78 -28.92 -0.10
C THR A 395 13.95 -27.95 -0.16
N GLU A 396 14.64 -27.94 -1.29
CA GLU A 396 15.71 -26.98 -1.58
C GLU A 396 15.15 -25.84 -2.42
N TRP A 397 15.57 -24.61 -2.08
CA TRP A 397 15.16 -23.37 -2.70
C TRP A 397 16.40 -22.57 -3.09
N VAL A 398 16.35 -21.97 -4.28
CA VAL A 398 17.36 -21.04 -4.79
C VAL A 398 16.87 -19.63 -4.50
N VAL A 399 17.63 -18.88 -3.70
CA VAL A 399 17.33 -17.49 -3.34
C VAL A 399 18.33 -16.59 -4.04
N GLN A 400 17.85 -15.76 -4.96
CA GLN A 400 18.65 -14.75 -5.66
C GLN A 400 18.35 -13.37 -5.07
N VAL A 401 19.38 -12.71 -4.54
CA VAL A 401 19.33 -11.37 -3.95
C VAL A 401 19.96 -10.38 -4.93
N ASN A 402 19.22 -9.38 -5.42
CA ASN A 402 19.72 -8.45 -6.44
C ASN A 402 19.67 -6.99 -5.96
N PRO A 403 20.83 -6.34 -5.72
CA PRO A 403 20.93 -4.89 -5.67
C PRO A 403 20.65 -4.29 -7.03
N LYS A 404 19.81 -3.28 -7.05
CA LYS A 404 19.81 -2.29 -8.12
C LYS A 404 19.62 -0.91 -7.49
N PHE A 405 20.29 0.04 -8.09
CA PHE A 405 20.41 1.41 -7.63
C PHE A 405 19.52 2.28 -8.50
N HIS A 406 19.16 3.47 -8.01
CA HIS A 406 18.46 4.48 -8.80
C HIS A 406 19.17 4.71 -10.15
N GLU A 407 18.44 5.13 -11.19
CA GLU A 407 19.00 5.22 -12.55
C GLU A 407 20.25 6.11 -12.60
N ASP A 408 20.16 7.28 -11.96
CA ASP A 408 21.21 8.30 -11.84
C ASP A 408 22.45 7.85 -11.06
N ALA A 409 22.36 6.75 -10.31
CA ALA A 409 23.40 6.36 -9.36
C ALA A 409 24.75 6.12 -10.05
N SER A 410 25.82 6.68 -9.49
CA SER A 410 27.13 6.71 -10.13
C SER A 410 27.70 5.32 -10.34
N ASN A 411 28.15 5.03 -11.58
CA ASN A 411 28.83 3.77 -11.86
C ASN A 411 30.11 3.62 -11.03
N PHE A 412 30.84 4.71 -10.79
CA PHE A 412 32.15 4.69 -10.12
C PHE A 412 32.07 4.97 -8.61
N GLU A 413 31.10 5.74 -8.14
CA GLU A 413 30.99 6.14 -6.72
C GLU A 413 29.96 5.32 -5.94
N GLU A 414 29.00 4.68 -6.61
CA GLU A 414 27.97 3.85 -5.96
C GLU A 414 28.01 2.38 -6.44
N LYS A 415 27.92 2.12 -7.75
CA LYS A 415 27.67 0.76 -8.28
C LYS A 415 28.93 -0.14 -8.25
N ILE A 416 30.09 0.35 -8.67
CA ILE A 416 31.37 -0.39 -8.59
C ILE A 416 31.85 -0.62 -7.14
N PRO A 417 31.85 0.37 -6.22
CA PRO A 417 32.31 0.16 -4.85
C PRO A 417 31.26 -0.50 -3.93
N PHE A 418 30.05 -0.82 -4.42
CA PHE A 418 29.08 -1.53 -3.61
C PHE A 418 29.48 -3.00 -3.37
N GLU A 419 29.88 -3.26 -2.13
CA GLU A 419 30.13 -4.58 -1.56
C GLU A 419 29.59 -4.61 -0.12
N GLU A 420 28.64 -5.51 0.17
CA GLU A 420 28.10 -5.73 1.53
C GLU A 420 28.36 -7.16 2.01
N CYS A 421 29.00 -7.28 3.18
CA CYS A 421 29.12 -8.54 3.91
C CYS A 421 27.86 -8.77 4.77
N LEU A 422 26.85 -9.41 4.19
CA LEU A 422 25.62 -9.74 4.92
C LEU A 422 25.78 -10.99 5.79
N GLU A 423 25.29 -10.95 7.03
CA GLU A 423 25.06 -12.12 7.88
C GLU A 423 23.60 -12.56 7.75
N LEU A 424 23.35 -13.88 7.62
CA LEU A 424 22.03 -14.44 7.34
C LEU A 424 21.51 -15.23 8.54
N TYR A 425 20.49 -14.67 9.20
CA TYR A 425 19.84 -15.31 10.35
C TYR A 425 18.58 -16.07 9.94
N SER A 426 18.55 -17.38 10.22
CA SER A 426 17.32 -18.16 10.28
C SER A 426 16.77 -18.11 11.71
N THR A 427 15.50 -17.74 11.86
CA THR A 427 14.78 -17.72 13.14
C THR A 427 14.69 -19.10 13.78
N GLU A 428 14.59 -20.15 12.96
CA GLU A 428 14.63 -21.53 13.41
C GLU A 428 15.57 -22.40 12.54
N LYS A 429 16.85 -22.49 12.95
CA LYS A 429 17.89 -23.31 12.27
C LYS A 429 17.59 -24.83 12.23
N THR A 430 16.59 -25.30 12.98
CA THR A 430 16.07 -26.68 12.93
C THR A 430 15.18 -26.95 11.71
N VAL A 431 14.38 -25.97 11.27
CA VAL A 431 13.48 -26.12 10.12
C VAL A 431 14.07 -25.51 8.85
N VAL A 432 14.72 -24.35 8.93
CA VAL A 432 15.31 -23.68 7.76
C VAL A 432 16.80 -23.45 7.94
N LYS A 433 17.60 -23.96 7.00
CA LYS A 433 19.05 -23.74 6.94
C LYS A 433 19.43 -22.88 5.75
N THR A 434 20.23 -21.87 6.03
CA THR A 434 20.91 -20.96 5.09
C THR A 434 22.42 -21.08 5.30
N PRO A 435 23.26 -20.53 4.40
CA PRO A 435 24.61 -20.13 4.77
C PRO A 435 24.54 -19.08 5.89
N ASP A 436 25.58 -18.95 6.72
CA ASP A 436 25.63 -17.89 7.75
C ASP A 436 26.03 -16.53 7.16
N TYR A 437 26.70 -16.46 6.01
CA TYR A 437 27.18 -15.21 5.39
C TYR A 437 26.97 -15.15 3.87
N LEU A 438 26.79 -13.94 3.34
CA LEU A 438 26.62 -13.63 1.92
C LEU A 438 27.33 -12.31 1.56
N LEU A 439 28.49 -12.41 0.91
CA LEU A 439 29.16 -11.25 0.30
C LEU A 439 28.40 -10.84 -0.98
N LEU A 440 27.71 -9.71 -0.94
CA LEU A 440 26.82 -9.23 -2.00
C LEU A 440 27.45 -8.03 -2.73
N THR A 441 27.51 -8.09 -4.06
CA THR A 441 27.99 -7.00 -4.93
C THR A 441 26.91 -6.61 -5.93
N HIS A 442 27.11 -5.54 -6.71
CA HIS A 442 26.09 -4.94 -7.59
C HIS A 442 25.40 -5.94 -8.55
N ASN A 443 26.11 -6.96 -9.02
CA ASN A 443 25.55 -7.98 -9.93
C ASN A 443 24.55 -8.94 -9.25
N GLY A 444 24.32 -8.80 -7.94
CA GLY A 444 23.53 -9.72 -7.14
C GLY A 444 24.27 -11.00 -6.79
N ARG A 445 23.64 -11.81 -5.94
CA ARG A 445 24.17 -13.13 -5.56
C ARG A 445 23.06 -14.12 -5.26
N THR A 446 23.33 -15.36 -5.63
CA THR A 446 22.45 -16.50 -5.37
C THR A 446 23.01 -17.38 -4.27
N PHE A 447 22.14 -17.86 -3.38
CA PHE A 447 22.45 -18.90 -2.41
C PHE A 447 21.34 -19.95 -2.37
N LYS A 448 21.57 -21.05 -1.64
CA LYS A 448 20.61 -22.13 -1.44
C LYS A 448 20.10 -22.16 0.00
N LEU A 449 18.79 -22.37 0.14
CA LEU A 449 18.07 -22.52 1.39
C LEU A 449 17.46 -23.93 1.42
N VAL A 450 17.58 -24.64 2.54
CA VAL A 450 16.95 -25.97 2.71
C VAL A 450 15.92 -25.90 3.83
N TYR A 451 14.66 -26.12 3.46
CA TYR A 451 13.55 -26.37 4.38
C TYR A 451 13.52 -27.86 4.71
N PHE A 452 13.52 -28.22 5.98
CA PHE A 452 13.39 -29.59 6.48
C PHE A 452 11.95 -29.87 6.91
N SER A 453 11.44 -31.05 6.57
CA SER A 453 10.10 -31.50 6.95
C SER A 453 9.88 -31.46 8.47
N SER A 454 9.14 -30.45 8.93
CA SER A 454 8.70 -30.26 10.32
C SER A 454 7.17 -30.39 10.40
N PRO A 455 6.58 -30.82 11.54
CA PRO A 455 5.14 -30.70 11.78
C PRO A 455 4.64 -29.24 11.85
N PHE A 456 5.53 -28.24 11.89
CA PHE A 456 5.24 -26.81 11.93
C PHE A 456 5.87 -26.07 10.73
N CYS A 457 5.29 -24.95 10.31
CA CYS A 457 5.67 -24.25 9.07
C CYS A 457 6.10 -22.80 9.34
N PHE A 458 7.15 -22.33 8.67
CA PHE A 458 7.84 -21.06 8.95
C PHE A 458 8.33 -20.36 7.67
N HIS A 459 8.58 -19.04 7.76
CA HIS A 459 8.86 -18.11 6.64
C HIS A 459 10.21 -17.37 6.83
N VAL A 460 10.79 -16.80 5.75
CA VAL A 460 12.12 -16.12 5.73
C VAL A 460 12.12 -14.90 4.77
N TYR A 461 12.87 -13.82 5.10
CA TYR A 461 12.86 -12.49 4.42
C TYR A 461 14.26 -11.82 4.27
N ILE A 462 14.48 -10.92 3.28
CA ILE A 462 15.72 -10.12 2.97
C ILE A 462 15.36 -8.74 2.27
N MET A 463 16.11 -7.60 2.42
CA MET A 463 15.85 -6.22 1.80
C MET A 463 16.97 -5.67 0.81
N PRO A 464 17.47 -4.38 0.59
CA PRO A 464 18.44 -3.76 -0.54
C PRO A 464 18.49 -3.20 -2.19
N HIS A 465 17.83 -2.74 -3.39
CA HIS A 465 16.59 -2.27 -4.30
C HIS A 465 16.51 -2.55 -5.90
N TYR A 466 15.99 -1.62 -6.81
CA TYR A 466 15.42 -1.65 -8.24
C TYR A 466 15.69 -0.35 -9.17
N ALA A 467 15.29 -0.28 -10.50
CA ALA A 467 15.32 0.92 -11.46
C ALA A 467 14.46 0.90 -12.82
N VAL A 468 14.63 1.83 -13.82
CA VAL A 468 13.63 2.40 -14.88
C VAL A 468 14.12 2.69 -16.38
N SER A 469 13.64 3.53 -17.38
CA SER A 469 13.07 4.95 -17.63
C SER A 469 12.58 5.20 -19.15
N ALA A 470 12.12 6.32 -19.84
CA ALA A 470 11.63 7.75 -19.61
C ALA A 470 10.53 8.45 -20.61
N ASP A 471 9.40 9.09 -20.16
CA ASP A 471 8.42 10.18 -20.69
C ASP A 471 6.98 10.01 -21.40
N ARG A 472 6.00 10.99 -21.25
CA ARG A 472 4.45 10.93 -21.08
C ARG A 472 3.38 11.01 -22.25
N ASP A 473 2.24 10.29 -22.04
CA ASP A 473 1.09 9.65 -22.81
C ASP A 473 1.24 8.33 -23.64
N LYS A 474 2.32 7.55 -23.71
CA LYS A 474 3.64 7.74 -23.21
C LYS A 474 3.62 7.56 -21.67
N LEU A 475 4.47 6.67 -21.19
CA LEU A 475 4.50 6.31 -19.76
C LEU A 475 5.33 7.35 -19.02
N PRO A 476 5.60 7.27 -17.72
CA PRO A 476 6.83 7.88 -17.20
C PRO A 476 8.10 7.32 -17.88
N SER A 477 7.98 6.31 -18.79
CA SER A 477 9.01 5.65 -19.61
C SER A 477 9.01 5.76 -21.15
N GLY A 478 8.27 6.68 -21.79
CA GLY A 478 8.62 7.13 -23.17
C GLY A 478 7.70 6.73 -24.31
N LYS A 479 6.71 5.86 -24.06
CA LYS A 479 6.10 4.96 -25.06
C LYS A 479 4.59 5.18 -25.25
N GLN A 480 4.15 5.69 -26.40
CA GLN A 480 2.76 6.12 -26.63
C GLN A 480 1.75 5.03 -26.24
N ILE A 481 0.82 5.33 -25.34
CA ILE A 481 -0.28 4.44 -24.97
C ILE A 481 -1.22 4.39 -26.18
N LEU A 482 -1.42 3.19 -26.70
CA LEU A 482 -2.30 2.95 -27.84
C LEU A 482 -3.62 2.36 -27.33
N ALA A 483 -4.69 2.57 -28.11
CA ALA A 483 -6.02 2.05 -27.82
C ALA A 483 -6.52 1.18 -28.99
N LEU A 484 -6.91 -0.05 -28.69
CA LEU A 484 -7.60 -0.95 -29.62
C LEU A 484 -9.09 -0.98 -29.26
N THR A 485 -9.95 -0.64 -30.22
CA THR A 485 -11.41 -0.73 -30.06
C THR A 485 -11.93 -1.92 -30.85
N LEU A 486 -12.34 -2.98 -30.16
CA LEU A 486 -12.99 -4.14 -30.77
C LEU A 486 -14.50 -3.92 -30.76
N THR A 487 -15.18 -4.10 -31.90
CA THR A 487 -16.63 -3.88 -32.03
C THR A 487 -17.33 -5.16 -32.44
N TYR A 488 -18.05 -5.77 -31.50
CA TYR A 488 -18.84 -6.99 -31.71
C TYR A 488 -20.28 -6.62 -32.02
N LYS A 489 -20.83 -7.17 -33.11
CA LYS A 489 -22.25 -7.01 -33.46
C LYS A 489 -23.07 -8.11 -32.80
N VAL A 490 -24.10 -7.71 -32.07
CA VAL A 490 -24.99 -8.61 -31.33
C VAL A 490 -26.42 -8.38 -31.80
N LYS A 491 -27.10 -9.45 -32.22
CA LYS A 491 -28.51 -9.43 -32.60
C LYS A 491 -29.31 -10.21 -31.56
N LEU A 492 -30.27 -9.55 -30.94
CA LEU A 492 -31.20 -10.17 -30.00
C LEU A 492 -32.55 -10.32 -30.69
N GLU A 493 -32.91 -11.57 -30.98
CA GLU A 493 -34.17 -11.90 -31.63
C GLU A 493 -35.37 -11.64 -30.73
N ASP A 494 -35.20 -11.66 -29.40
CA ASP A 494 -36.21 -11.23 -28.42
C ASP A 494 -35.53 -10.49 -27.27
N GLY A 495 -36.33 -9.91 -26.36
CA GLY A 495 -35.78 -9.27 -25.16
C GLY A 495 -35.06 -10.28 -24.27
N ALA A 496 -33.86 -9.94 -23.79
CA ALA A 496 -33.03 -10.84 -23.01
C ALA A 496 -32.25 -10.10 -21.92
N GLN A 497 -31.96 -10.77 -20.81
CA GLN A 497 -30.92 -10.33 -19.87
C GLN A 497 -29.60 -10.97 -20.28
N ILE A 498 -28.61 -10.13 -20.61
CA ILE A 498 -27.29 -10.57 -21.07
C ILE A 498 -26.14 -9.98 -20.24
N LYS A 499 -25.11 -10.78 -20.03
CA LYS A 499 -23.82 -10.43 -19.42
C LYS A 499 -22.69 -10.74 -20.41
N PRO A 500 -21.93 -9.74 -20.88
CA PRO A 500 -20.70 -9.99 -21.62
C PRO A 500 -19.69 -10.73 -20.74
N HIS A 501 -18.95 -11.67 -21.31
CA HIS A 501 -17.87 -12.35 -20.61
C HIS A 501 -16.65 -12.53 -21.53
N ILE A 502 -15.49 -12.19 -20.99
CA ILE A 502 -14.18 -12.22 -21.65
C ILE A 502 -13.22 -12.91 -20.67
N PRO A 503 -13.09 -14.26 -20.69
CA PRO A 503 -12.36 -15.03 -19.68
C PRO A 503 -10.88 -14.65 -19.49
N LEU A 504 -10.27 -13.95 -20.45
CA LEU A 504 -8.89 -13.48 -20.39
C LEU A 504 -8.73 -12.16 -19.59
N LEU A 505 -9.81 -11.40 -19.42
CA LEU A 505 -9.80 -10.03 -18.90
C LEU A 505 -10.71 -9.83 -17.69
N ASN A 506 -11.78 -10.61 -17.56
CA ASN A 506 -12.66 -10.47 -16.40
C ASN A 506 -11.99 -10.90 -15.10
N ASP A 507 -12.55 -10.37 -14.02
CA ASP A 507 -12.18 -10.62 -12.63
C ASP A 507 -10.74 -10.19 -12.25
N ARG A 508 -10.12 -9.33 -13.09
CA ARG A 508 -8.72 -8.86 -12.96
C ARG A 508 -8.58 -7.37 -13.24
N ILE A 509 -8.33 -6.55 -12.21
CA ILE A 509 -8.01 -5.12 -12.35
C ILE A 509 -6.50 -4.88 -12.32
N TYR A 510 -5.79 -5.53 -11.40
CA TYR A 510 -4.39 -5.26 -11.10
C TYR A 510 -3.44 -6.22 -11.84
N ASP A 511 -3.80 -7.51 -11.90
CA ASP A 511 -3.07 -8.64 -12.47
C ASP A 511 -3.32 -8.90 -13.96
N THR A 512 -3.92 -7.94 -14.66
CA THR A 512 -3.99 -7.91 -16.13
C THR A 512 -2.78 -7.21 -16.73
N LYS A 513 -2.40 -7.55 -17.98
CA LYS A 513 -1.38 -6.80 -18.74
C LYS A 513 -1.94 -5.65 -19.58
N PHE A 514 -3.25 -5.38 -19.49
CA PHE A 514 -3.89 -4.27 -20.19
C PHE A 514 -4.20 -3.10 -19.24
N GLU A 515 -4.13 -1.88 -19.76
CA GLU A 515 -4.36 -0.63 -19.01
C GLU A 515 -5.85 -0.23 -18.97
N SER A 516 -6.69 -0.95 -19.71
CA SER A 516 -8.14 -0.83 -19.73
C SER A 516 -8.74 -2.06 -20.42
N GLN A 517 -9.95 -2.40 -20.01
CA GLN A 517 -10.81 -3.41 -20.63
C GLN A 517 -12.29 -2.97 -20.57
N PHE A 518 -12.51 -1.66 -20.58
CA PHE A 518 -13.81 -1.03 -20.47
C PHE A 518 -14.67 -1.41 -21.69
N TYR A 519 -15.93 -1.75 -21.48
CA TYR A 519 -16.87 -2.04 -22.57
C TYR A 519 -18.16 -1.21 -22.48
N MET A 520 -18.81 -1.06 -23.63
CA MET A 520 -20.07 -0.33 -23.77
C MET A 520 -20.98 -1.01 -24.80
N ILE A 521 -22.21 -1.32 -24.39
CA ILE A 521 -23.26 -1.83 -25.28
C ILE A 521 -24.14 -0.66 -25.73
N SER A 522 -24.25 -0.46 -27.04
CA SER A 522 -25.09 0.57 -27.66
C SER A 522 -25.91 -0.01 -28.81
N ASN A 523 -27.07 0.57 -29.13
CA ASN A 523 -27.82 0.20 -30.34
C ASN A 523 -27.31 0.96 -31.59
N SER A 524 -27.87 0.65 -32.76
CA SER A 524 -27.53 1.33 -34.03
C SER A 524 -27.70 2.85 -34.00
N ASN A 525 -28.55 3.39 -33.13
CA ASN A 525 -28.76 4.83 -32.93
C ASN A 525 -27.78 5.44 -31.89
N LYS A 526 -26.72 4.71 -31.52
CA LYS A 526 -25.72 5.07 -30.49
C LYS A 526 -26.28 5.28 -29.09
N ARG A 527 -27.55 4.91 -28.82
CA ARG A 527 -28.09 4.89 -27.45
C ARG A 527 -27.37 3.80 -26.67
N VAL A 528 -26.71 4.19 -25.57
CA VAL A 528 -26.05 3.26 -24.65
C VAL A 528 -27.09 2.59 -23.75
N TYR A 529 -26.96 1.29 -23.55
CA TYR A 529 -27.82 0.48 -22.66
C TYR A 529 -27.04 -0.11 -21.47
N SER A 530 -25.76 -0.42 -21.65
CA SER A 530 -24.93 -1.07 -20.63
C SER A 530 -23.46 -0.67 -20.78
N ARG A 531 -22.71 -0.76 -19.69
CA ARG A 531 -21.27 -0.48 -19.57
C ARG A 531 -20.68 -1.43 -18.53
N GLY A 532 -19.37 -1.67 -18.60
CA GLY A 532 -18.66 -2.47 -17.60
C GLY A 532 -17.15 -2.46 -17.83
N ASP A 533 -16.42 -3.20 -17.00
CA ASP A 533 -14.97 -3.42 -17.09
C ASP A 533 -14.69 -4.83 -16.50
N ALA A 534 -13.74 -4.99 -15.57
CA ALA A 534 -13.33 -6.27 -14.98
C ALA A 534 -14.48 -7.18 -14.50
N TYR A 535 -15.46 -6.62 -13.78
CA TYR A 535 -16.59 -7.35 -13.19
C TYR A 535 -17.92 -7.04 -13.95
N PRO A 536 -18.25 -7.78 -15.04
CA PRO A 536 -19.39 -7.48 -15.90
C PRO A 536 -20.72 -7.87 -15.26
N SER A 537 -21.69 -6.95 -15.30
CA SER A 537 -23.03 -7.14 -14.75
C SER A 537 -24.09 -7.47 -15.81
N SER A 538 -25.13 -8.20 -15.40
CA SER A 538 -26.22 -8.66 -16.27
C SER A 538 -27.24 -7.55 -16.59
N SER A 539 -27.28 -7.13 -17.86
CA SER A 539 -28.12 -6.03 -18.35
C SER A 539 -29.30 -6.50 -19.19
N LYS A 540 -30.50 -5.93 -18.98
CA LYS A 540 -31.72 -6.28 -19.73
C LYS A 540 -31.84 -5.43 -21.00
N LEU A 541 -31.82 -6.08 -22.16
CA LEU A 541 -31.91 -5.45 -23.48
C LEU A 541 -33.20 -5.90 -24.20
N PRO A 542 -33.92 -5.00 -24.89
CA PRO A 542 -35.02 -5.39 -25.77
C PRO A 542 -34.53 -6.05 -27.08
N LYS A 543 -35.45 -6.66 -27.83
CA LYS A 543 -35.27 -7.12 -29.21
C LYS A 543 -34.61 -6.03 -30.07
N GLY A 544 -33.58 -6.38 -30.84
CA GLY A 544 -32.87 -5.41 -31.69
C GLY A 544 -31.41 -5.76 -32.00
N GLU A 545 -30.71 -4.83 -32.64
CA GLU A 545 -29.30 -4.95 -33.00
C GLU A 545 -28.43 -3.96 -32.22
N TYR A 546 -27.29 -4.46 -31.74
CA TYR A 546 -26.39 -3.79 -30.81
C TYR A 546 -24.94 -3.90 -31.26
N ASN A 547 -24.16 -2.88 -30.94
CA ASN A 547 -22.71 -2.88 -31.01
C ASN A 547 -22.18 -2.88 -29.57
N LEU A 548 -21.46 -3.95 -29.21
CA LEU A 548 -20.65 -3.99 -28.00
C LEU A 548 -19.23 -3.55 -28.39
N GLN A 549 -18.80 -2.42 -27.87
CA GLN A 549 -17.45 -1.89 -28.06
C GLN A 549 -16.61 -2.18 -26.82
N LEU A 550 -15.48 -2.87 -27.00
CA LEU A 550 -14.48 -3.15 -25.97
C LEU A 550 -13.24 -2.29 -26.26
N TYR A 551 -12.75 -1.59 -25.25
CA TYR A 551 -11.61 -0.68 -25.34
C TYR A 551 -10.44 -1.27 -24.56
N LEU A 552 -9.40 -1.70 -25.28
CA LEU A 552 -8.15 -2.19 -24.71
C LEU A 552 -7.06 -1.13 -24.84
N ARG A 553 -6.24 -0.93 -23.81
CA ARG A 553 -5.12 0.03 -23.81
C ARG A 553 -3.79 -0.64 -23.44
N HIS A 554 -2.72 -0.26 -24.14
CA HIS A 554 -1.33 -0.65 -23.85
C HIS A 554 -0.37 0.21 -24.70
N ASP A 555 0.82 0.53 -24.19
CA ASP A 555 1.91 1.12 -25.01
C ASP A 555 2.48 0.20 -26.11
N ASN A 556 2.21 -1.11 -26.05
CA ASN A 556 2.83 -2.08 -26.95
C ASN A 556 1.85 -2.54 -28.03
N VAL A 557 2.03 -2.03 -29.25
CA VAL A 557 1.22 -2.39 -30.42
C VAL A 557 1.18 -3.91 -30.66
N GLN A 558 2.28 -4.63 -30.44
CA GLN A 558 2.35 -6.09 -30.70
C GLN A 558 1.56 -6.93 -29.68
N ILE A 559 1.20 -6.35 -28.53
CA ILE A 559 0.29 -6.98 -27.56
C ILE A 559 -1.17 -6.68 -27.95
N LEU A 560 -1.47 -5.47 -28.43
CA LEU A 560 -2.79 -5.13 -28.97
C LEU A 560 -3.11 -5.92 -30.26
N GLU A 561 -2.16 -6.06 -31.19
CA GLU A 561 -2.37 -6.82 -32.44
C GLU A 561 -2.85 -8.26 -32.18
N LYS A 562 -2.30 -8.93 -31.16
CA LYS A 562 -2.73 -10.28 -30.75
C LYS A 562 -4.17 -10.34 -30.26
N MET A 563 -4.72 -9.22 -29.79
CA MET A 563 -6.11 -9.11 -29.30
C MET A 563 -7.12 -8.81 -30.42
N ARG A 564 -6.70 -8.55 -31.67
CA ARG A 564 -7.61 -8.31 -32.82
C ARG A 564 -8.63 -9.42 -33.06
N HIS A 565 -8.33 -10.65 -32.62
CA HIS A 565 -9.19 -11.83 -32.75
C HIS A 565 -9.73 -12.33 -31.40
N LEU A 566 -9.72 -11.50 -30.36
CA LEU A 566 -10.27 -11.84 -29.04
C LEU A 566 -11.75 -12.23 -29.16
N VAL A 567 -12.09 -13.41 -28.64
CA VAL A 567 -13.48 -13.89 -28.58
C VAL A 567 -14.16 -13.31 -27.34
N LEU A 568 -15.34 -12.75 -27.54
CA LEU A 568 -16.24 -12.30 -26.48
C LEU A 568 -17.44 -13.26 -26.41
N PHE A 569 -17.75 -13.73 -25.21
CA PHE A 569 -18.90 -14.57 -24.92
C PHE A 569 -20.06 -13.72 -24.40
N ILE A 570 -21.28 -14.21 -24.58
CA ILE A 570 -22.49 -13.56 -24.06
C ILE A 570 -23.26 -14.60 -23.26
N GLU A 571 -23.20 -14.47 -21.94
CA GLU A 571 -24.10 -15.18 -21.05
C GLU A 571 -25.50 -14.60 -21.23
N ARG A 572 -26.47 -15.45 -21.59
CA ARG A 572 -27.90 -15.10 -21.64
C ARG A 572 -28.61 -15.88 -20.56
N ASN A 573 -29.34 -15.19 -19.68
CA ASN A 573 -30.25 -15.87 -18.77
C ASN A 573 -31.38 -16.51 -19.59
N LEU A 574 -31.56 -17.82 -19.43
CA LEU A 574 -32.71 -18.56 -19.94
C LEU A 574 -33.88 -18.40 -18.97
N GLU A 575 -35.10 -18.35 -19.50
CA GLU A 575 -36.31 -18.18 -18.69
C GLU A 575 -36.66 -19.48 -17.96
N ASP A 576 -36.47 -20.63 -18.62
CA ASP A 576 -36.54 -21.96 -18.02
C ASP A 576 -35.16 -22.47 -17.55
N LYS A 577 -35.10 -23.00 -16.33
CA LYS A 577 -33.96 -23.81 -15.87
C LYS A 577 -34.08 -25.22 -16.42
N VAL A 578 -33.22 -25.59 -17.37
CA VAL A 578 -33.15 -26.96 -17.90
C VAL A 578 -32.47 -27.86 -16.85
N VAL A 579 -33.28 -28.57 -16.05
CA VAL A 579 -32.80 -29.52 -15.03
C VAL A 579 -32.67 -30.92 -15.66
N TYR A 580 -31.45 -31.46 -15.70
CA TYR A 580 -31.17 -32.79 -16.22
C TYR A 580 -31.12 -33.83 -15.10
N CYS A 581 -32.29 -34.34 -14.68
CA CYS A 581 -32.37 -35.38 -13.64
C CYS A 581 -31.78 -36.72 -14.12
N PHE A 582 -30.55 -37.04 -13.70
CA PHE A 582 -29.92 -38.31 -14.04
C PHE A 582 -30.51 -39.45 -13.20
N ASN A 583 -31.23 -40.35 -13.87
CA ASN A 583 -31.89 -41.50 -13.26
C ASN A 583 -31.00 -42.76 -13.41
N PHE A 584 -30.37 -43.18 -12.33
CA PHE A 584 -29.62 -44.44 -12.30
C PHE A 584 -30.58 -45.58 -11.93
N MET A 585 -30.76 -46.52 -12.85
CA MET A 585 -31.64 -47.68 -12.68
C MET A 585 -30.83 -48.97 -12.76
N SER A 586 -30.89 -49.79 -11.71
CA SER A 586 -30.31 -51.14 -11.71
C SER A 586 -31.41 -52.18 -11.87
N PHE A 587 -31.22 -53.12 -12.79
CA PHE A 587 -32.17 -54.20 -13.07
C PHE A 587 -31.48 -55.57 -12.91
N SER A 588 -32.19 -56.54 -12.34
CA SER A 588 -31.87 -57.96 -12.53
C SER A 588 -33.15 -58.75 -12.78
N ASN A 589 -33.07 -59.80 -13.61
CA ASN A 589 -34.19 -60.66 -13.99
C ASN A 589 -35.47 -59.91 -14.43
N GLY A 590 -35.31 -58.73 -15.05
CA GLY A 590 -36.41 -57.87 -15.50
C GLY A 590 -37.07 -57.00 -14.41
N GLN A 591 -36.68 -57.11 -13.15
CA GLN A 591 -37.16 -56.25 -12.07
C GLN A 591 -36.18 -55.10 -11.79
N LEU A 592 -36.73 -53.91 -11.54
CA LEU A 592 -36.00 -52.73 -11.09
C LEU A 592 -35.62 -52.91 -9.61
N LEU A 593 -34.34 -53.16 -9.34
CA LEU A 593 -33.81 -53.35 -7.99
C LEU A 593 -33.66 -52.03 -7.22
N LEU A 594 -33.26 -50.98 -7.92
CA LEU A 594 -32.98 -49.69 -7.31
C LEU A 594 -33.09 -48.56 -8.33
N LYS A 595 -33.77 -47.47 -7.95
CA LYS A 595 -33.82 -46.21 -8.68
C LYS A 595 -33.19 -45.13 -7.80
N SER A 596 -32.08 -44.56 -8.24
CA SER A 596 -31.52 -43.33 -7.68
C SER A 596 -31.76 -42.18 -8.64
N THR A 597 -32.11 -41.00 -8.12
CA THR A 597 -32.28 -39.77 -8.89
C THR A 597 -31.41 -38.70 -8.26
N LEU A 598 -30.37 -38.29 -8.97
CA LEU A 598 -29.69 -37.03 -8.68
C LEU A 598 -30.40 -35.92 -9.46
N VAL A 599 -30.57 -34.77 -8.82
CA VAL A 599 -31.21 -33.55 -9.36
C VAL A 599 -30.14 -32.46 -9.48
#